data_AF-A0A6U5J6F6-F1
#
_entry.id   AF-A0A6U5J6F6-F1
#
_cell.length_a   1.000
_cell.length_b   1.000
_cell.length_c   1.000
_cell.angle_alpha   90.00
_cell.angle_beta   90.00
_cell.angle_gamma   90.00
#
_symmetry.space_group_name_H-M   'P 1'
#
loop_
_entity.id
_entity.type
_entity.pdbx_description
1 polymer ?
#
loop_
_entity_poly.entity_id
_entity_poly.type
_entity_poly.pdbx_seq_one_letter_code
_entity_poly.pdbx_strand_id
1 'polypeptide(L)'
;MLLVTSAAGFIGSIGSAIHREYPLALAGAPPKFSVPKVPDWAWIIYGGILFAHVAAGGFSMYRPAADIFLAGCTQFVPTVYVTAVIACRNWSGAASAAAVGKEEEKDFVFSSMSRIVYLVSSYWLALMLPVYAAMVYIDRLSLGEMNAILHANLGVAWACQICGLRAFCAAIPSTDELKKRN
;
A
#
# COMPACT_ATOMS: atom_id res chain seq x y z
N MET A 1 -12.23 14.02 0.78
CA MET A 1 -12.42 13.36 2.08
C MET A 1 -13.10 12.00 1.94
N LEU A 2 -14.38 11.93 1.56
CA LEU A 2 -15.09 10.65 1.42
C LEU A 2 -14.38 9.64 0.51
N LEU A 3 -13.81 10.13 -0.59
CA LEU A 3 -13.05 9.32 -1.55
C LEU A 3 -11.72 8.78 -0.96
N VAL A 4 -11.11 9.54 -0.05
CA VAL A 4 -9.86 9.16 0.65
C VAL A 4 -10.16 8.07 1.68
N THR A 5 -11.28 8.18 2.39
CA THR A 5 -11.68 7.15 3.37
C THR A 5 -12.15 5.86 2.71
N SER A 6 -12.80 5.93 1.53
CA SER A 6 -13.10 4.73 0.75
C SER A 6 -11.84 4.05 0.20
N ALA A 7 -10.78 4.82 -0.11
CA ALA A 7 -9.52 4.27 -0.60
C ALA A 7 -8.89 3.28 0.39
N ALA A 8 -9.08 3.48 1.71
CA ALA A 8 -8.59 2.57 2.72
C ALA A 8 -9.16 1.14 2.57
N GLY A 9 -10.46 1.03 2.26
CA GLY A 9 -11.09 -0.26 1.96
C GLY A 9 -10.46 -0.93 0.72
N PHE A 10 -10.22 -0.16 -0.35
CA PHE A 10 -9.60 -0.68 -1.56
C PHE A 10 -8.17 -1.20 -1.31
N ILE A 11 -7.34 -0.47 -0.56
CA ILE A 11 -5.98 -0.88 -0.22
C ILE A 11 -6.02 -2.23 0.53
N GLY A 12 -6.89 -2.37 1.52
CA GLY A 12 -7.05 -3.61 2.27
C GLY A 12 -7.46 -4.78 1.37
N SER A 13 -8.45 -4.58 0.49
CA SER A 13 -8.90 -5.58 -0.46
C SER A 13 -7.80 -6.01 -1.44
N ILE A 14 -6.92 -5.10 -1.87
CA ILE A 14 -5.74 -5.45 -2.68
C ILE A 14 -4.84 -6.42 -1.89
N GLY A 15 -4.60 -6.16 -0.61
CA GLY A 15 -3.83 -7.05 0.26
C GLY A 15 -4.45 -8.43 0.37
N SER A 16 -5.77 -8.50 0.54
CA SER A 16 -6.51 -9.77 0.59
C SER A 16 -6.45 -10.53 -0.73
N ALA A 17 -6.58 -9.84 -1.86
CA ALA A 17 -6.44 -10.41 -3.19
C ALA A 17 -5.04 -11.00 -3.40
N ILE A 18 -3.97 -10.24 -3.11
CA ILE A 18 -2.59 -10.73 -3.18
C ILE A 18 -2.40 -11.94 -2.27
N HIS A 19 -2.92 -11.90 -1.04
CA HIS A 19 -2.76 -12.97 -0.07
C HIS A 19 -3.46 -14.27 -0.50
N ARG A 20 -4.58 -14.16 -1.23
CA ARG A 20 -5.37 -15.27 -1.78
C ARG A 20 -4.78 -15.83 -3.07
N GLU A 21 -4.44 -14.95 -4.01
CA GLU A 21 -4.08 -15.29 -5.39
C GLU A 21 -2.61 -15.67 -5.55
N TYR A 22 -1.76 -15.37 -4.58
CA TYR A 22 -0.40 -15.84 -4.54
C TYR A 22 -0.28 -17.10 -3.66
N PRO A 23 -0.57 -18.31 -4.19
CA PRO A 23 -0.49 -19.54 -3.40
C PRO A 23 0.94 -19.78 -2.91
N LEU A 24 1.04 -20.26 -1.67
CA LEU A 24 2.31 -20.66 -1.05
C LEU A 24 3.10 -21.67 -1.89
N ALA A 25 2.41 -22.45 -2.73
CA ALA A 25 3.00 -23.40 -3.66
C ALA A 25 3.92 -22.75 -4.70
N LEU A 26 3.64 -21.51 -5.15
CA LEU A 26 4.49 -20.79 -6.11
C LEU A 26 5.78 -20.24 -5.50
N ALA A 27 5.77 -20.00 -4.20
CA ALA A 27 6.92 -19.42 -3.51
C ALA A 27 8.08 -20.42 -3.39
N GLY A 28 7.86 -21.71 -3.69
CA GLY A 28 8.85 -22.79 -3.52
C GLY A 28 9.33 -22.98 -2.08
N ALA A 29 8.79 -22.20 -1.14
CA ALA A 29 9.21 -22.10 0.24
C ALA A 29 8.02 -21.66 1.11
N PRO A 30 7.95 -22.11 2.37
CA PRO A 30 6.95 -21.65 3.32
C PRO A 30 7.03 -20.12 3.52
N PRO A 31 5.94 -19.48 3.97
CA PRO A 31 5.98 -18.05 4.26
C PRO A 31 6.94 -17.78 5.42
N LYS A 32 7.59 -16.61 5.42
CA LYS A 32 8.53 -16.20 6.47
C LYS A 32 7.86 -16.07 7.83
N PHE A 33 6.59 -15.67 7.83
CA PHE A 33 5.73 -15.56 9.00
C PHE A 33 4.26 -15.67 8.58
N SER A 34 3.38 -15.93 9.54
CA SER A 34 1.95 -16.06 9.28
C SER A 34 1.25 -14.70 9.28
N VAL A 35 0.39 -14.46 8.29
CA VAL A 35 -0.48 -13.28 8.21
C VAL A 35 -1.92 -13.76 8.13
N PRO A 36 -2.84 -13.23 8.96
CA PRO A 36 -4.23 -13.65 8.94
C PRO A 36 -4.89 -13.32 7.59
N LYS A 37 -5.72 -14.24 7.11
CA LYS A 37 -6.56 -14.01 5.93
C LYS A 37 -7.73 -13.11 6.34
N VAL A 38 -7.78 -11.91 5.80
CA VAL A 38 -8.90 -10.98 6.01
C VAL A 38 -9.84 -11.07 4.80
N PRO A 39 -11.15 -11.32 4.98
CA PRO A 39 -12.07 -11.40 3.86
C PRO A 39 -12.39 -10.00 3.29
N ASP A 40 -12.68 -9.93 1.98
CA ASP A 40 -12.90 -8.66 1.27
C ASP A 40 -14.04 -7.81 1.88
N TRP A 41 -15.09 -8.44 2.43
CA TRP A 41 -16.19 -7.74 3.09
C TRP A 41 -15.74 -6.97 4.34
N ALA A 42 -14.69 -7.41 5.03
CA ALA A 42 -14.20 -6.71 6.22
C ALA A 42 -13.64 -5.33 5.85
N TRP A 43 -12.99 -5.22 4.68
CA TRP A 43 -12.49 -3.94 4.16
C TRP A 43 -13.60 -3.03 3.68
N ILE A 44 -14.68 -3.59 3.11
CA ILE A 44 -15.89 -2.85 2.76
C ILE A 44 -16.52 -2.25 4.01
N ILE A 45 -16.69 -3.05 5.08
CA ILE A 45 -17.23 -2.57 6.35
C ILE A 45 -16.31 -1.51 6.97
N TYR A 46 -15.00 -1.75 6.99
CA TYR A 46 -14.01 -0.78 7.49
C TYR A 46 -14.11 0.56 6.77
N GLY A 47 -14.10 0.55 5.43
CA GLY A 47 -14.26 1.75 4.60
C GLY A 47 -15.63 2.42 4.83
N GLY A 48 -16.69 1.64 4.98
CA GLY A 48 -18.04 2.13 5.26
C GLY A 48 -18.18 2.81 6.61
N ILE A 49 -17.61 2.23 7.68
CA ILE A 49 -17.59 2.83 9.02
C ILE A 49 -16.84 4.17 8.99
N LEU A 50 -15.66 4.19 8.36
CA LEU A 50 -14.88 5.42 8.23
C LEU A 50 -15.61 6.50 7.42
N PHE A 51 -16.22 6.12 6.31
CA PHE A 51 -17.04 7.00 5.49
C PHE A 51 -18.19 7.60 6.30
N ALA A 52 -18.95 6.76 7.02
CA ALA A 52 -20.07 7.19 7.83
C ALA A 52 -19.61 8.13 8.96
N HIS A 53 -18.48 7.83 9.61
CA HIS A 53 -17.92 8.67 10.66
C HIS A 53 -17.50 10.05 10.15
N VAL A 54 -16.86 10.12 8.97
CA VAL A 54 -16.54 11.39 8.30
C VAL A 54 -17.81 12.15 7.91
N ALA A 55 -18.79 11.47 7.32
CA ALA A 55 -20.05 12.08 6.88
C ALA A 55 -20.85 12.65 8.06
N ALA A 56 -20.78 12.01 9.22
CA ALA A 56 -21.38 12.48 10.47
C ALA A 56 -20.61 13.63 11.14
N GLY A 57 -19.51 14.12 10.54
CA GLY A 57 -18.69 15.18 11.12
C GLY A 57 -17.80 14.74 12.28
N GLY A 58 -17.53 13.44 12.42
CA GLY A 58 -16.70 12.90 13.51
C GLY A 58 -15.24 13.37 13.49
N PHE A 59 -14.77 13.90 12.35
CA PHE A 59 -13.45 14.52 12.24
C PHE A 59 -13.56 16.05 12.18
N SER A 60 -12.90 16.73 13.13
CA SER A 60 -12.79 18.18 13.14
C SER A 60 -11.84 18.66 12.06
N MET A 61 -12.42 19.24 11.00
CA MET A 61 -11.72 19.76 9.83
C MET A 61 -11.29 21.22 9.96
N TYR A 62 -11.33 21.77 11.17
CA TYR A 62 -10.98 23.17 11.42
C TYR A 62 -9.50 23.47 11.24
N ARG A 63 -8.64 22.45 11.19
CA ARG A 63 -7.20 22.62 11.02
C ARG A 63 -6.78 22.32 9.58
N PRO A 64 -5.97 23.19 8.96
CA PRO A 64 -5.27 22.89 7.71
C PRO A 64 -4.47 21.58 7.82
N ALA A 65 -4.38 20.83 6.72
CA ALA A 65 -3.78 19.49 6.61
C ALA A 65 -4.49 18.37 7.41
N ALA A 66 -5.69 18.62 7.97
CA ALA A 66 -6.49 17.58 8.64
C ALA A 66 -6.89 16.43 7.69
N ASP A 67 -7.03 16.72 6.40
CA ASP A 67 -7.32 15.73 5.36
C ASP A 67 -6.17 14.75 5.12
N ILE A 68 -4.91 15.22 5.17
CA ILE A 68 -3.71 14.37 5.04
C ILE A 68 -3.53 13.50 6.28
N PHE A 69 -3.72 14.07 7.47
CA PHE A 69 -3.68 13.29 8.71
C PHE A 69 -4.77 12.22 8.71
N LEU A 70 -5.99 12.59 8.31
CA LEU A 70 -7.07 11.63 8.17
C LEU A 70 -6.76 10.55 7.13
N ALA A 71 -6.18 10.92 5.97
CA ALA A 71 -5.72 9.96 4.98
C ALA A 71 -4.75 8.96 5.61
N GLY A 72 -3.75 9.44 6.35
CA GLY A 72 -2.77 8.61 7.04
C GLY A 72 -3.41 7.66 8.06
N CYS A 73 -4.25 8.18 8.96
CA CYS A 73 -4.90 7.35 9.99
C CYS A 73 -5.82 6.29 9.39
N THR A 74 -6.62 6.66 8.39
CA THR A 74 -7.58 5.74 7.77
C THR A 74 -6.90 4.66 6.94
N GLN A 75 -5.79 5.00 6.28
CA GLN A 75 -5.03 4.08 5.43
C GLN A 75 -4.00 3.25 6.22
N PHE A 76 -3.67 3.61 7.47
CA PHE A 76 -2.62 2.92 8.23
C PHE A 76 -2.87 1.42 8.36
N VAL A 77 -4.05 1.01 8.84
CA VAL A 77 -4.41 -0.40 9.03
C VAL A 77 -4.31 -1.21 7.72
N PRO A 78 -4.97 -0.82 6.62
CA PRO A 78 -4.86 -1.57 5.36
C PRO A 78 -3.44 -1.54 4.77
N THR A 79 -2.69 -0.44 4.90
CA THR A 79 -1.29 -0.37 4.43
C THR A 79 -0.38 -1.31 5.22
N VAL A 80 -0.53 -1.39 6.54
CA VAL A 80 0.19 -2.35 7.38
C VAL A 80 -0.17 -3.78 6.98
N TYR A 81 -1.45 -4.06 6.72
CA TYR A 81 -1.89 -5.37 6.27
C TYR A 81 -1.24 -5.78 4.94
N VAL A 82 -1.34 -4.94 3.90
CA VAL A 82 -0.75 -5.20 2.59
C VAL A 82 0.76 -5.37 2.70
N THR A 83 1.42 -4.52 3.49
CA THR A 83 2.85 -4.61 3.76
C THR A 83 3.22 -5.95 4.41
N ALA A 84 2.46 -6.40 5.42
CA ALA A 84 2.69 -7.69 6.06
C ALA A 84 2.48 -8.85 5.07
N VAL A 85 1.43 -8.80 4.25
CA VAL A 85 1.17 -9.78 3.18
C VAL A 85 2.34 -9.84 2.21
N ILE A 86 2.88 -8.71 1.78
CA ILE A 86 4.02 -8.68 0.87
C ILE A 86 5.29 -9.19 1.57
N ALA A 87 5.57 -8.74 2.78
CA ALA A 87 6.79 -9.10 3.51
C ALA A 87 6.84 -10.58 3.93
N CYS A 88 5.68 -11.22 4.17
CA CYS A 88 5.63 -12.61 4.59
C CYS A 88 5.97 -13.60 3.48
N ARG A 89 5.95 -13.18 2.21
CA ARG A 89 6.14 -14.07 1.06
C ARG A 89 7.58 -14.12 0.58
N ASN A 90 7.95 -15.31 0.11
CA ASN A 90 9.18 -15.53 -0.64
C ASN A 90 8.90 -15.29 -2.12
N TRP A 91 9.37 -14.14 -2.60
CA TRP A 91 9.16 -13.69 -3.97
C TRP A 91 10.29 -14.10 -4.93
N SER A 92 11.40 -14.64 -4.40
CA SER A 92 12.52 -15.15 -5.21
C SER A 92 12.11 -16.35 -6.08
N GLY A 93 11.24 -17.23 -5.56
CA GLY A 93 10.77 -18.41 -6.30
C GLY A 93 9.84 -18.07 -7.47
N ALA A 94 8.98 -17.07 -7.34
CA ALA A 94 8.07 -16.68 -8.43
C ALA A 94 8.76 -15.93 -9.56
N ALA A 95 9.82 -15.17 -9.27
CA ALA A 95 10.63 -14.53 -10.31
C ALA A 95 11.24 -15.58 -11.26
N SER A 96 11.72 -16.72 -10.73
CA SER A 96 12.19 -17.85 -11.55
C SER A 96 11.06 -18.55 -12.32
N ALA A 97 9.83 -18.57 -11.80
CA ALA A 97 8.70 -19.24 -12.41
C ALA A 97 7.98 -18.43 -13.50
N ALA A 98 7.95 -17.10 -13.38
CA ALA A 98 7.40 -16.16 -14.37
C ALA A 98 8.40 -15.83 -15.49
N ALA A 99 9.68 -16.11 -15.26
CA ALA A 99 10.79 -15.92 -16.20
C ALA A 99 10.82 -16.86 -17.41
N VAL A 100 9.91 -17.84 -17.49
CA VAL A 100 9.82 -18.77 -18.62
C VAL A 100 9.10 -18.07 -19.78
N GLY A 101 9.82 -17.25 -20.56
CA GLY A 101 9.36 -16.77 -21.88
C GLY A 101 9.36 -15.26 -22.14
N LYS A 102 9.69 -14.40 -21.16
CA LYS A 102 9.80 -12.94 -21.36
C LYS A 102 11.02 -12.37 -20.64
N GLU A 103 12.14 -12.25 -21.35
CA GLU A 103 13.40 -11.78 -20.76
C GLU A 103 13.45 -10.26 -20.54
N GLU A 104 12.79 -9.45 -21.39
CA GLU A 104 12.81 -7.98 -21.28
C GLU A 104 11.95 -7.43 -20.12
N GLU A 105 11.00 -8.22 -19.59
CA GLU A 105 10.16 -7.83 -18.44
C GLU A 105 10.81 -8.20 -17.08
N LYS A 106 11.95 -8.93 -17.08
CA LYS A 106 12.61 -9.42 -15.85
C LYS A 106 13.19 -8.31 -14.97
N ASP A 107 13.73 -7.24 -15.56
CA ASP A 107 14.54 -6.27 -14.82
C ASP A 107 13.70 -5.22 -14.07
N PHE A 108 12.49 -4.92 -14.54
CA PHE A 108 11.60 -3.96 -13.89
C PHE A 108 10.72 -4.60 -12.81
N VAL A 109 10.41 -5.90 -12.93
CA VAL A 109 9.24 -6.48 -12.27
C VAL A 109 9.56 -7.08 -10.89
N PHE A 110 10.82 -7.46 -10.56
CA PHE A 110 11.11 -8.15 -9.29
C PHE A 110 12.39 -7.78 -8.54
N SER A 111 12.89 -6.56 -8.69
CA SER A 111 14.05 -6.13 -7.90
C SER A 111 13.72 -6.00 -6.40
N SER A 112 14.68 -6.33 -5.54
CA SER A 112 14.67 -5.93 -4.11
C SER A 112 14.38 -4.44 -3.95
N MET A 113 14.76 -3.64 -4.96
CA MET A 113 14.45 -2.22 -5.04
C MET A 113 12.95 -1.94 -5.03
N SER A 114 12.12 -2.65 -5.79
CA SER A 114 10.66 -2.42 -5.82
C SER A 114 10.01 -2.66 -4.45
N ARG A 115 10.54 -3.62 -3.68
CA ARG A 115 10.09 -3.86 -2.29
C ARG A 115 10.50 -2.73 -1.37
N ILE A 116 11.75 -2.30 -1.46
CA ILE A 116 12.26 -1.16 -0.67
C ILE A 116 11.46 0.10 -1.00
N VAL A 117 11.25 0.40 -2.29
CA VAL A 117 10.44 1.53 -2.74
C VAL A 117 9.03 1.45 -2.16
N TYR A 118 8.36 0.29 -2.26
CA TYR A 118 7.02 0.11 -1.71
C TYR A 118 6.99 0.31 -0.18
N LEU A 119 7.91 -0.31 0.56
CA LEU A 119 7.98 -0.20 2.03
C LEU A 119 8.28 1.23 2.47
N VAL A 120 9.32 1.85 1.92
CA VAL A 120 9.71 3.22 2.24
C VAL A 120 8.57 4.17 1.91
N SER A 121 7.98 4.08 0.71
CA SER A 121 6.86 4.94 0.33
C SER A 121 5.58 4.71 1.14
N SER A 122 5.37 3.50 1.70
CA SER A 122 4.23 3.18 2.57
C SER A 122 4.28 3.90 3.92
N TYR A 123 5.48 4.19 4.43
CA TYR A 123 5.67 4.86 5.72
C TYR A 123 6.33 6.24 5.60
N TRP A 124 6.69 6.67 4.39
CA TRP A 124 7.41 7.91 4.10
C TRP A 124 6.76 9.12 4.77
N LEU A 125 5.45 9.27 4.61
CA LEU A 125 4.74 10.42 5.14
C LEU A 125 4.77 10.45 6.68
N ALA A 126 4.59 9.30 7.33
CA ALA A 126 4.65 9.20 8.79
C ALA A 126 6.05 9.53 9.32
N LEU A 127 7.09 9.08 8.60
CA LEU A 127 8.49 9.37 8.94
C LEU A 127 8.85 10.86 8.76
N MET A 128 8.21 11.55 7.81
CA MET A 128 8.46 12.97 7.54
C MET A 128 7.65 13.92 8.44
N LEU A 129 6.67 13.44 9.22
CA LEU A 129 5.87 14.28 10.12
C LEU A 129 6.71 15.16 11.07
N PRO A 130 7.77 14.66 11.73
CA PRO A 130 8.62 15.49 12.58
C PRO A 130 9.36 16.57 11.78
N VAL A 131 9.76 16.27 10.54
CA VAL A 131 10.44 17.22 9.64
C VAL A 131 9.50 18.36 9.28
N TYR A 132 8.25 18.04 8.93
CA TYR A 132 7.26 19.08 8.62
C TYR A 132 6.94 19.96 9.84
N ALA A 133 6.87 19.38 11.04
CA ALA A 133 6.72 20.15 12.27
C ALA A 133 7.92 21.09 12.52
N ALA A 134 9.14 20.61 12.25
CA ALA A 134 10.35 21.41 12.35
C ALA A 134 10.39 22.55 11.31
N MET A 135 9.99 22.31 10.06
CA MET A 135 9.96 23.32 9.00
C MET A 135 8.99 24.47 9.32
N VAL A 136 7.82 24.16 9.91
CA VAL A 136 6.90 25.19 10.39
C VAL A 136 7.55 26.05 11.48
N TYR A 137 8.27 25.41 12.41
CA TYR A 137 8.86 26.09 13.56
C TYR A 137 10.12 26.90 13.22
N ILE A 138 10.98 26.36 12.37
CA ILE A 138 12.30 26.91 12.05
C ILE A 138 12.20 27.87 10.85
N ASP A 139 11.69 27.38 9.72
CA ASP A 139 11.71 28.10 8.44
C ASP A 139 10.52 29.06 8.27
N ARG A 140 9.60 29.07 9.24
CA ARG A 140 8.39 29.92 9.27
C ARG A 140 7.55 29.83 8.00
N LEU A 141 7.55 28.66 7.36
CA LEU A 141 6.75 28.42 6.17
C LEU A 141 5.27 28.70 6.47
N SER A 142 4.61 29.33 5.51
CA SER A 142 3.17 29.54 5.62
C SER A 142 2.46 28.19 5.61
N LEU A 143 1.27 28.21 6.20
CA LEU A 143 0.40 27.05 6.31
C LEU A 143 0.00 26.50 4.93
N GLY A 144 -0.13 27.38 3.93
CA GLY A 144 -0.41 27.00 2.54
C GLY A 144 0.77 26.31 1.87
N GLU A 145 1.98 26.81 2.06
CA GLU A 145 3.22 26.20 1.52
C GLU A 145 3.44 24.80 2.12
N MET A 146 3.26 24.67 3.43
CA MET A 146 3.37 23.38 4.10
C MET A 146 2.32 22.38 3.60
N ASN A 147 1.08 22.84 3.39
CA ASN A 147 0.04 22.00 2.82
C ASN A 147 0.40 21.55 1.40
N ALA A 148 0.93 22.44 0.56
CA ALA A 148 1.37 22.11 -0.79
C ALA A 148 2.53 21.08 -0.78
N ILE A 149 3.52 21.25 0.09
CA ILE A 149 4.65 20.31 0.25
C ILE A 149 4.16 18.94 0.73
N LEU A 150 3.23 18.90 1.68
CA LEU A 150 2.64 17.67 2.19
C LEU A 150 1.87 16.91 1.11
N HIS A 151 1.03 17.61 0.32
CA HIS A 151 0.31 16.98 -0.79
C HIS A 151 1.24 16.52 -1.92
N ALA A 152 2.29 17.27 -2.25
CA ALA A 152 3.28 16.85 -3.23
C ALA A 152 3.98 15.56 -2.78
N ASN A 153 4.40 15.50 -1.51
CA ASN A 153 5.01 14.30 -0.94
C ASN A 153 4.05 13.11 -0.88
N LEU A 154 2.78 13.35 -0.53
CA LEU A 154 1.74 12.32 -0.55
C LEU A 154 1.53 11.76 -1.96
N GLY A 155 1.47 12.64 -2.98
CA GLY A 155 1.35 12.25 -4.38
C GLY A 155 2.51 11.37 -4.85
N VAL A 156 3.74 11.74 -4.51
CA VAL A 156 4.95 10.94 -4.80
C VAL A 156 4.88 9.58 -4.09
N ALA A 157 4.53 9.57 -2.80
CA ALA A 157 4.42 8.34 -2.03
C ALA A 157 3.38 7.38 -2.64
N TRP A 158 2.19 7.89 -3.00
CA TRP A 158 1.16 7.07 -3.67
C TRP A 158 1.61 6.58 -5.05
N ALA A 159 2.29 7.41 -5.85
CA ALA A 159 2.83 6.97 -7.13
C ALA A 159 3.84 5.82 -6.97
N CYS A 160 4.75 5.92 -6.00
CA CYS A 160 5.69 4.85 -5.67
C CYS A 160 4.99 3.58 -5.18
N GLN A 161 3.98 3.70 -4.32
CA GLN A 161 3.19 2.57 -3.85
C GLN A 161 2.48 1.86 -5.01
N ILE A 162 1.87 2.61 -5.93
CA ILE A 162 1.20 2.07 -7.13
C ILE A 162 2.22 1.34 -8.01
N CYS A 163 3.38 1.94 -8.28
CA CYS A 163 4.44 1.29 -9.06
C CYS A 163 4.90 -0.03 -8.41
N GLY A 164 5.11 -0.03 -7.09
CA GLY A 164 5.45 -1.24 -6.34
C GLY A 164 4.35 -2.31 -6.42
N LEU A 165 3.09 -1.93 -6.20
CA LEU A 165 1.95 -2.86 -6.29
C LEU A 165 1.77 -3.44 -7.68
N ARG A 166 1.96 -2.65 -8.74
CA ARG A 166 1.90 -3.15 -10.12
C ARG A 166 2.94 -4.23 -10.37
N ALA A 167 4.16 -4.05 -9.86
CA ALA A 167 5.22 -5.06 -9.93
C ALA A 167 4.82 -6.36 -9.19
N PHE A 168 4.23 -6.24 -7.99
CA PHE A 168 3.72 -7.40 -7.25
C PHE A 168 2.54 -8.10 -7.93
N CYS A 169 1.60 -7.37 -8.53
CA CYS A 169 0.46 -7.96 -9.23
C CYS A 169 0.89 -8.67 -10.52
N ALA A 170 1.84 -8.09 -11.27
CA ALA A 170 2.41 -8.72 -12.46
C ALA A 170 3.15 -10.04 -12.16
N ALA A 171 3.57 -10.23 -10.90
CA ALA A 171 4.18 -11.47 -10.40
C ALA A 171 3.25 -12.67 -10.34
N ILE A 172 1.96 -12.39 -10.16
CA ILE A 172 0.97 -13.40 -9.82
C ILE A 172 0.67 -14.12 -11.13
N PRO A 173 1.03 -15.41 -11.28
CA PRO A 173 0.76 -16.14 -12.50
C PRO A 173 -0.73 -16.16 -12.76
N SER A 174 -1.12 -16.07 -14.04
CA SER A 174 -2.53 -16.17 -14.38
C SER A 174 -3.11 -17.51 -13.92
N THR A 175 -4.39 -17.51 -13.55
CA THR A 175 -5.09 -18.72 -13.10
C THR A 175 -4.98 -19.88 -14.10
N ASP A 176 -4.86 -19.57 -15.39
CA ASP A 176 -4.69 -20.56 -16.46
C ASP A 176 -3.30 -21.19 -16.48
N GLU A 177 -2.25 -20.44 -16.13
CA GLU A 177 -0.91 -20.99 -15.95
C GLU A 177 -0.81 -21.89 -14.72
N LEU A 178 -1.54 -21.57 -13.65
CA LEU A 178 -1.60 -22.41 -12.46
C LEU A 178 -2.31 -23.74 -12.74
N LYS A 179 -3.38 -23.73 -13.52
CA LYS A 179 -4.08 -24.95 -13.93
C LYS A 179 -3.23 -25.87 -14.81
N LYS A 180 -2.31 -25.33 -15.63
CA LYS A 180 -1.41 -26.13 -16.48
C LYS A 180 -0.30 -26.84 -15.69
N ARG A 181 -0.04 -26.44 -14.44
CA ARG A 181 1.06 -26.98 -13.62
C ARG A 181 0.63 -28.09 -12.65
N ASN A 182 -0.68 -28.29 -12.48
CA ASN A 182 -1.26 -29.34 -11.63
C ASN A 182 -1.94 -30.40 -12.49
#